data_AF-A0A5S9IHM1-F1
#
_entry.id   AF-A0A5S9IHM1-F1
#
_cell.length_a   1.000
_cell.length_b   1.000
_cell.length_c   1.000
_cell.angle_alpha   90.00
_cell.angle_beta   90.00
_cell.angle_gamma   90.00
#
_symmetry.space_group_name_H-M   'P 1'
#
loop_
_entity.id
_entity.type
_entity.pdbx_description
1 polymer ?
#
loop_
_entity_poly.entity_id
_entity_poly.type
_entity_poly.pdbx_seq_one_letter_code
_entity_poly.pdbx_strand_id
1 'polypeptide(L)'
;MLNKKLICIALITFILSVSVVCDWEDRKGAPPVVYLSQILENPESWLDVPVRVPLRYSGPRDIFTAYFTAFDRDRHHNFSAWDIHTHIWQKKGFNNDYPFFYVEKDAKEFRAFLRLRKFDTIAVMGKVVSIFRGKPYFKIVWVCKQSGFLNVHNLTLLNRASNAYKNRSFDDAISYYSQVAKTNPPTDIQAMIHKVMANIFLYHKKNYSAAMSELMQGLELANNDPQLLDMHTQCDYYLKHGGEAPAPVMINFELQDYFPEDKSELTGTEIVQPGSYTTVGEPKKEDTTNYSQYSEPTNTDSSATSDTSEEEFSENDEEGASNSEEEFSYDDNEDESYGEDFYEEDEEFSSEEFSEDDGDVEDRE
;
A
#
# COMPACT_ATOMS: atom_id res chain seq x y z
N MET A 1 64.15 -8.93 -9.17
CA MET A 1 63.08 -9.77 -8.61
C MET A 1 62.02 -8.85 -8.01
N LEU A 2 60.75 -8.94 -8.41
CA LEU A 2 59.70 -8.14 -7.80
C LEU A 2 59.40 -8.69 -6.39
N ASN A 3 59.27 -7.80 -5.41
CA ASN A 3 59.29 -8.21 -4.01
C ASN A 3 57.91 -8.78 -3.60
N LYS A 4 57.81 -10.10 -3.35
CA LYS A 4 56.51 -10.79 -3.12
C LYS A 4 55.65 -10.12 -2.04
N LYS A 5 56.27 -9.56 -1.00
CA LYS A 5 55.58 -8.81 0.07
C LYS A 5 54.77 -7.61 -0.45
N LEU A 6 55.27 -6.91 -1.47
CA LEU A 6 54.62 -5.75 -2.08
C LEU A 6 53.36 -6.16 -2.85
N ILE A 7 53.38 -7.32 -3.52
CA ILE A 7 52.22 -7.89 -4.21
C ILE A 7 51.14 -8.31 -3.19
N CYS A 8 51.53 -8.97 -2.08
CA CYS A 8 50.58 -9.33 -1.04
C CYS A 8 49.94 -8.10 -0.37
N ILE A 9 50.72 -7.05 -0.08
CA ILE A 9 50.18 -5.80 0.47
C ILE A 9 49.20 -5.16 -0.52
N ALA A 10 49.56 -5.06 -1.80
CA ALA A 10 48.69 -4.50 -2.83
C ALA A 10 47.36 -5.28 -2.97
N LEU A 11 47.40 -6.62 -2.94
CA LEU A 11 46.20 -7.47 -2.95
C LEU A 11 45.34 -7.26 -1.70
N ILE A 12 45.93 -7.19 -0.51
CA ILE A 12 45.19 -6.94 0.74
C ILE A 12 44.54 -5.56 0.71
N THR A 13 45.25 -4.52 0.27
CA THR A 13 44.66 -3.17 0.12
C THR A 13 43.59 -3.14 -0.97
N PHE A 14 43.74 -3.90 -2.06
CA PHE A 14 42.73 -3.97 -3.11
C PHE A 14 41.44 -4.62 -2.59
N ILE A 15 41.54 -5.78 -1.95
CA ILE A 15 40.41 -6.50 -1.33
C ILE A 15 39.71 -5.59 -0.30
N LEU A 16 40.46 -4.96 0.61
CA LEU A 16 39.90 -4.04 1.59
C LEU A 16 39.25 -2.80 0.95
N SER A 17 39.80 -2.28 -0.16
CA SER A 17 39.21 -1.14 -0.87
C SER A 17 37.92 -1.49 -1.60
N VAL A 18 37.79 -2.71 -2.13
CA VAL A 18 36.54 -3.21 -2.74
C VAL A 18 35.44 -3.36 -1.69
N SER A 19 35.77 -3.82 -0.47
CA SER A 19 34.79 -3.92 0.64
C SER A 19 34.20 -2.58 1.10
N VAL A 20 34.82 -1.43 0.81
CA VAL A 20 34.36 -0.11 1.25
C VAL A 20 33.28 0.49 0.33
N VAL A 21 33.06 -0.07 -0.87
CA VAL A 21 32.09 0.47 -1.85
C VAL A 21 30.67 -0.14 -1.68
N CYS A 22 30.50 -1.12 -0.80
CA CYS A 22 29.19 -1.72 -0.47
C CYS A 22 28.40 -0.89 0.57
N ASP A 23 28.38 0.44 0.40
CA ASP A 23 28.03 1.48 1.40
C ASP A 23 26.53 1.58 1.78
N TRP A 24 25.77 0.49 1.60
CA TRP A 24 24.41 0.37 2.12
C TRP A 24 24.00 -1.08 2.44
N GLU A 25 24.56 -2.07 1.73
CA GLU A 25 24.25 -3.49 1.90
C GLU A 25 24.83 -4.08 3.21
N ASP A 26 26.01 -3.62 3.66
CA ASP A 26 26.73 -4.21 4.80
C ASP A 26 26.42 -3.54 6.16
N ARG A 27 25.31 -2.79 6.27
CA ARG A 27 24.76 -2.40 7.57
C ARG A 27 24.10 -3.63 8.21
N LYS A 28 24.75 -4.19 9.25
CA LYS A 28 24.51 -5.51 9.86
C LYS A 28 23.15 -5.74 10.56
N GLY A 29 22.12 -4.99 10.22
CA GLY A 29 20.73 -5.26 10.59
C GLY A 29 19.84 -5.02 9.37
N ALA A 30 19.05 -6.02 8.99
CA ALA A 30 18.08 -5.86 7.90
C ALA A 30 17.15 -4.67 8.21
N PRO A 31 16.92 -3.73 7.27
CA PRO A 31 16.19 -2.50 7.56
C PRO A 31 14.82 -2.76 8.20
N PRO A 32 14.35 -1.90 9.13
CA PRO A 32 13.07 -2.12 9.81
C PRO A 32 11.93 -2.24 8.78
N VAL A 33 10.97 -3.10 9.08
CA VAL A 33 9.70 -3.15 8.34
C VAL A 33 8.81 -2.06 8.91
N VAL A 34 8.34 -1.15 8.06
CA VAL A 34 7.58 0.04 8.43
C VAL A 34 6.45 0.22 7.42
N TYR A 35 5.25 0.56 7.89
CA TYR A 35 4.10 0.80 7.01
C TYR A 35 4.13 2.20 6.41
N LEU A 36 3.46 2.40 5.28
CA LEU A 36 3.46 3.69 4.59
C LEU A 36 2.73 4.74 5.44
N SER A 37 1.63 4.39 6.10
CA SER A 37 0.92 5.23 7.08
C SER A 37 1.86 5.84 8.13
N GLN A 38 2.67 5.01 8.79
CA GLN A 38 3.65 5.41 9.82
C GLN A 38 4.72 6.38 9.28
N ILE A 39 4.99 6.36 7.97
CA ILE A 39 5.92 7.28 7.31
C ILE A 39 5.20 8.57 6.88
N LEU A 40 3.90 8.52 6.57
CA LEU A 40 3.09 9.69 6.25
C LEU A 40 2.66 10.48 7.50
N GLU A 41 2.57 9.83 8.66
CA GLU A 41 2.28 10.46 9.96
C GLU A 41 3.44 11.35 10.46
N ASN A 42 4.69 10.91 10.27
CA ASN A 42 5.88 11.67 10.66
C ASN A 42 7.02 11.47 9.63
N PRO A 43 6.96 12.10 8.44
CA PRO A 43 7.95 11.86 7.39
C PRO A 43 9.37 12.34 7.73
N GLU A 44 9.50 13.31 8.64
CA GLU A 44 10.79 13.86 9.06
C GLU A 44 11.64 12.85 9.83
N SER A 45 11.02 11.99 10.64
CA SER A 45 11.74 10.93 11.37
C SER A 45 12.30 9.81 10.48
N TRP A 46 11.89 9.75 9.21
CA TRP A 46 12.32 8.74 8.22
C TRP A 46 13.24 9.30 7.14
N LEU A 47 13.63 10.58 7.21
CA LEU A 47 14.53 11.21 6.25
C LEU A 47 15.91 10.53 6.26
N ASP A 48 16.36 10.11 5.08
CA ASP A 48 17.55 9.29 4.83
C ASP A 48 17.63 7.92 5.57
N VAL A 49 16.57 7.52 6.29
CA VAL A 49 16.50 6.21 6.97
C VAL A 49 16.15 5.10 5.97
N PRO A 50 16.96 4.03 5.84
CA PRO A 50 16.59 2.87 5.03
C PRO A 50 15.48 2.08 5.73
N VAL A 51 14.42 1.78 4.99
CA VAL A 51 13.22 1.05 5.45
C VAL A 51 12.82 -0.03 4.44
N ARG A 52 12.14 -1.07 4.92
CA ARG A 52 11.37 -2.02 4.09
C ARG A 52 9.89 -1.70 4.24
N VAL A 53 9.20 -1.46 3.13
CA VAL A 53 7.77 -1.07 3.12
C VAL A 53 6.97 -2.11 2.32
N PRO A 54 5.99 -2.80 2.93
CA PRO A 54 5.02 -3.62 2.20
C PRO A 54 3.95 -2.73 1.56
N LEU A 55 3.67 -2.95 0.28
CA LEU A 55 2.82 -2.11 -0.56
C LEU A 55 2.00 -2.96 -1.54
N ARG A 56 0.91 -2.41 -2.09
CA ARG A 56 0.25 -2.95 -3.29
C ARG A 56 0.45 -2.01 -4.48
N TYR A 57 0.96 -2.53 -5.59
CA TYR A 57 1.31 -1.73 -6.76
C TYR A 57 0.07 -1.18 -7.48
N SER A 58 -0.02 0.14 -7.64
CA SER A 58 -1.13 0.83 -8.34
C SER A 58 -0.85 0.99 -9.84
N GLY A 59 0.38 1.38 -10.18
CA GLY A 59 0.84 1.49 -11.57
C GLY A 59 1.98 2.49 -11.75
N PRO A 60 2.54 2.58 -12.97
CA PRO A 60 3.48 3.63 -13.34
C PRO A 60 2.79 5.01 -13.29
N ARG A 61 3.57 6.06 -13.02
CA ARG A 61 3.15 7.46 -12.95
C ARG A 61 4.18 8.35 -13.62
N ASP A 62 3.81 9.59 -13.92
CA ASP A 62 4.64 10.55 -14.66
C ASP A 62 4.84 11.87 -13.87
N ILE A 63 4.98 11.76 -12.55
CA ILE A 63 5.10 12.90 -11.64
C ILE A 63 6.58 13.24 -11.40
N PHE A 64 7.11 14.14 -12.21
CA PHE A 64 8.51 14.61 -12.16
C PHE A 64 8.65 16.13 -11.98
N THR A 65 7.56 16.82 -11.60
CA THR A 65 7.45 18.29 -11.61
C THR A 65 7.61 18.95 -10.24
N ALA A 66 8.14 18.23 -9.25
CA ALA A 66 8.49 18.78 -7.95
C ALA A 66 9.87 19.48 -8.02
N TYR A 67 9.85 20.79 -8.26
CA TYR A 67 11.01 21.66 -8.07
C TYR A 67 11.70 21.36 -6.73
N PHE A 68 13.04 21.37 -6.72
CA PHE A 68 13.90 21.03 -5.57
C PHE A 68 13.95 19.55 -5.14
N THR A 69 13.40 18.61 -5.92
CA THR A 69 13.64 17.17 -5.70
C THR A 69 14.78 16.63 -6.59
N ALA A 70 15.39 15.52 -6.18
CA ALA A 70 16.49 14.88 -6.90
C ALA A 70 16.05 13.90 -8.01
N PHE A 71 14.74 13.90 -8.37
CA PHE A 71 14.12 12.89 -9.21
C PHE A 71 13.76 13.44 -10.59
N ASP A 72 14.67 13.26 -11.55
CA ASP A 72 14.48 13.64 -12.94
C ASP A 72 13.82 12.54 -13.79
N ARG A 73 13.06 12.95 -14.81
CA ARG A 73 12.31 12.04 -15.71
C ARG A 73 13.19 11.16 -16.59
N ASP A 74 14.45 11.54 -16.82
CA ASP A 74 15.34 10.83 -17.74
C ASP A 74 15.98 9.62 -17.07
N ARG A 75 16.44 9.77 -15.82
CA ARG A 75 17.15 8.73 -15.06
C ARG A 75 16.25 7.95 -14.11
N HIS A 76 15.10 8.49 -13.71
CA HIS A 76 14.17 7.83 -12.78
C HIS A 76 12.86 7.40 -13.46
N HIS A 77 12.29 6.30 -12.99
CA HIS A 77 10.92 5.87 -13.27
C HIS A 77 10.08 6.09 -12.01
N ASN A 78 8.90 6.70 -12.19
CA ASN A 78 7.97 7.03 -11.12
C ASN A 78 6.79 6.03 -11.10
N PHE A 79 6.36 5.65 -9.92
CA PHE A 79 5.21 4.76 -9.74
C PHE A 79 4.41 5.11 -8.49
N SER A 80 3.21 4.55 -8.42
CA SER A 80 2.31 4.68 -7.27
C SER A 80 1.97 3.34 -6.66
N ALA A 81 1.69 3.35 -5.37
CA ALA A 81 1.28 2.18 -4.61
C ALA A 81 0.38 2.57 -3.43
N TRP A 82 -0.46 1.64 -2.99
CA TRP A 82 -1.22 1.74 -1.75
C TRP A 82 -0.43 1.10 -0.58
N ASP A 83 -0.71 1.54 0.64
CA ASP A 83 -0.30 0.82 1.85
C ASP A 83 -0.90 -0.60 1.86
N ILE A 84 -0.19 -1.59 2.40
CA ILE A 84 -0.71 -2.95 2.63
C ILE A 84 -1.97 -2.94 3.51
N HIS A 85 -2.15 -1.97 4.40
CA HIS A 85 -3.36 -1.82 5.22
C HIS A 85 -4.49 -1.03 4.53
N THR A 86 -4.30 -0.53 3.31
CA THR A 86 -5.36 0.19 2.58
C THR A 86 -6.37 -0.78 1.96
N HIS A 87 -7.66 -0.59 2.25
CA HIS A 87 -8.76 -1.36 1.69
C HIS A 87 -9.14 -0.92 0.28
N ILE A 88 -8.32 -1.32 -0.69
CA ILE A 88 -8.45 -0.94 -2.10
C ILE A 88 -9.70 -1.49 -2.82
N TRP A 89 -10.55 -2.28 -2.14
CA TRP A 89 -11.88 -2.66 -2.61
C TRP A 89 -12.98 -1.62 -2.29
N GLN A 90 -12.67 -0.56 -1.54
CA GLN A 90 -13.57 0.57 -1.31
C GLN A 90 -13.07 1.84 -1.98
N LYS A 91 -14.00 2.68 -2.48
CA LYS A 91 -13.73 3.91 -3.23
C LYS A 91 -12.74 4.86 -2.53
N LYS A 92 -12.87 5.06 -1.21
CA LYS A 92 -11.96 5.89 -0.40
C LYS A 92 -10.53 5.32 -0.35
N GLY A 93 -10.38 4.00 -0.19
CA GLY A 93 -9.07 3.34 -0.18
C GLY A 93 -8.43 3.26 -1.56
N PHE A 94 -9.20 2.92 -2.59
CA PHE A 94 -8.75 2.85 -3.98
C PHE A 94 -8.23 4.20 -4.49
N ASN A 95 -8.90 5.30 -4.15
CA ASN A 95 -8.50 6.66 -4.54
C ASN A 95 -7.32 7.23 -3.73
N ASN A 96 -6.88 6.54 -2.66
CA ASN A 96 -5.78 6.96 -1.79
C ASN A 96 -4.47 6.23 -2.15
N ASP A 97 -4.08 6.26 -3.43
CA ASP A 97 -2.78 5.74 -3.87
C ASP A 97 -1.67 6.79 -3.69
N TYR A 98 -0.48 6.35 -3.28
CA TYR A 98 0.63 7.24 -2.98
C TYR A 98 1.62 7.28 -4.16
N PRO A 99 1.85 8.43 -4.82
CA PRO A 99 2.51 8.45 -6.13
C PRO A 99 3.98 8.92 -6.11
N PHE A 100 4.59 9.12 -4.95
CA PHE A 100 5.94 9.69 -4.82
C PHE A 100 7.02 8.62 -4.59
N PHE A 101 6.94 7.50 -5.31
CA PHE A 101 7.99 6.47 -5.36
C PHE A 101 8.79 6.56 -6.66
N TYR A 102 10.12 6.42 -6.56
CA TYR A 102 11.05 6.57 -7.67
C TYR A 102 12.13 5.48 -7.65
N VAL A 103 12.41 4.88 -8.80
CA VAL A 103 13.51 3.92 -9.02
C VAL A 103 14.41 4.39 -10.16
N GLU A 104 15.73 4.21 -10.06
CA GLU A 104 16.66 4.53 -11.16
C GLU A 104 16.51 3.54 -12.31
N LYS A 105 16.42 4.01 -13.55
CA LYS A 105 16.25 3.16 -14.74
C LYS A 105 17.48 2.31 -15.06
N ASP A 106 18.66 2.78 -14.66
CA ASP A 106 19.94 2.06 -14.83
C ASP A 106 20.14 0.95 -13.79
N ALA A 107 19.32 0.90 -12.74
CA ALA A 107 19.36 -0.15 -11.72
C ALA A 107 18.87 -1.50 -12.30
N LYS A 108 19.43 -2.61 -11.83
CA LYS A 108 19.03 -3.96 -12.29
C LYS A 108 17.57 -4.24 -11.91
N GLU A 109 17.17 -3.68 -10.78
CA GLU A 109 15.90 -3.79 -10.09
C GLU A 109 14.76 -3.11 -10.87
N PHE A 110 15.06 -2.14 -11.74
CA PHE A 110 14.07 -1.56 -12.66
C PHE A 110 13.45 -2.63 -13.58
N ARG A 111 14.20 -3.68 -13.95
CA ARG A 111 13.67 -4.81 -14.74
C ARG A 111 12.65 -5.66 -13.97
N ALA A 112 12.65 -5.60 -12.64
CA ALA A 112 11.60 -6.21 -11.82
C ALA A 112 10.34 -5.34 -11.78
N PHE A 113 10.49 -4.00 -11.70
CA PHE A 113 9.37 -3.06 -11.81
C PHE A 113 8.60 -3.19 -13.12
N LEU A 114 9.29 -3.36 -14.26
CA LEU A 114 8.66 -3.59 -15.57
C LEU A 114 7.85 -4.90 -15.69
N ARG A 115 7.87 -5.76 -14.66
CA ARG A 115 7.11 -7.02 -14.59
C ARG A 115 5.96 -6.97 -13.58
N LEU A 116 5.79 -5.86 -12.86
CA LEU A 116 4.71 -5.69 -11.90
C LEU A 116 3.39 -5.38 -12.62
N ARG A 117 2.33 -6.08 -12.23
CA ARG A 117 0.97 -5.81 -12.65
C ARG A 117 0.24 -5.03 -11.56
N LYS A 118 -0.80 -4.29 -11.95
CA LYS A 118 -1.69 -3.63 -10.99
C LYS A 118 -2.23 -4.64 -9.97
N PHE A 119 -2.26 -4.23 -8.70
CA PHE A 119 -2.61 -5.03 -7.52
C PHE A 119 -1.61 -6.13 -7.12
N ASP A 120 -0.49 -6.34 -7.83
CA ASP A 120 0.59 -7.20 -7.32
C ASP A 120 1.10 -6.63 -5.98
N THR A 121 1.21 -7.49 -4.97
CA THR A 121 1.74 -7.11 -3.64
C THR A 121 3.26 -7.17 -3.67
N ILE A 122 3.93 -6.14 -3.14
CA ILE A 122 5.38 -5.97 -3.21
C ILE A 122 5.96 -5.54 -1.86
N ALA A 123 7.16 -6.02 -1.56
CA ALA A 123 8.02 -5.44 -0.53
C ALA A 123 9.08 -4.59 -1.24
N VAL A 124 9.08 -3.28 -1.00
CA VAL A 124 10.15 -2.38 -1.47
C VAL A 124 11.15 -2.10 -0.36
N MET A 125 12.39 -1.81 -0.74
CA MET A 125 13.43 -1.31 0.14
C MET A 125 13.98 0.00 -0.42
N GLY A 126 14.00 1.03 0.42
CA GLY A 126 14.34 2.39 0.00
C GLY A 126 14.44 3.34 1.19
N LYS A 127 14.48 4.65 0.91
CA LYS A 127 14.51 5.71 1.93
C LYS A 127 13.79 6.96 1.46
N VAL A 128 13.31 7.79 2.40
CA VAL A 128 12.83 9.14 2.10
C VAL A 128 14.06 10.00 1.79
N VAL A 129 14.10 10.66 0.63
CA VAL A 129 15.24 11.51 0.20
C VAL A 129 14.91 13.00 0.32
N SER A 130 13.64 13.36 0.15
CA SER A 130 13.19 14.75 0.28
C SER A 130 11.73 14.78 0.73
N ILE A 131 11.35 15.82 1.48
CA ILE A 131 9.96 16.07 1.88
C ILE A 131 9.54 17.39 1.25
N PHE A 132 8.48 17.38 0.44
CA PHE A 132 7.97 18.57 -0.23
C PHE A 132 6.47 18.71 0.03
N ARG A 133 6.05 19.87 0.55
CA ARG A 133 4.66 20.14 0.99
C ARG A 133 4.11 19.05 1.93
N GLY A 134 4.94 18.58 2.87
CA GLY A 134 4.58 17.52 3.83
C GLY A 134 4.47 16.11 3.23
N LYS A 135 4.85 15.89 1.96
CA LYS A 135 4.84 14.58 1.31
C LYS A 135 6.28 14.03 1.18
N PRO A 136 6.62 12.86 1.74
CA PRO A 136 7.91 12.21 1.54
C PRO A 136 8.07 11.62 0.14
N TYR A 137 9.23 11.84 -0.49
CA TYR A 137 9.60 11.28 -1.79
C TYR A 137 10.60 10.15 -1.56
N PHE A 138 10.23 8.96 -2.01
CA PHE A 138 10.97 7.72 -1.76
C PHE A 138 11.89 7.39 -2.92
N LYS A 139 13.19 7.25 -2.64
CA LYS A 139 14.11 6.53 -3.53
C LYS A 139 14.08 5.06 -3.19
N ILE A 140 13.61 4.24 -4.12
CA ILE A 140 13.58 2.79 -4.03
C ILE A 140 14.85 2.22 -4.66
N VAL A 141 15.51 1.33 -3.91
CA VAL A 141 16.76 0.67 -4.30
C VAL A 141 16.49 -0.78 -4.72
N TRP A 142 15.49 -1.43 -4.13
CA TRP A 142 15.15 -2.83 -4.39
C TRP A 142 13.66 -3.10 -4.25
N VAL A 143 13.17 -4.10 -4.97
CA VAL A 143 11.78 -4.58 -4.92
C VAL A 143 11.74 -6.09 -5.02
N CYS A 144 10.84 -6.71 -4.27
CA CYS A 144 10.46 -8.11 -4.42
C CYS A 144 8.93 -8.23 -4.46
N LYS A 145 8.43 -9.05 -5.39
CA LYS A 145 7.01 -9.40 -5.48
C LYS A 145 6.70 -10.49 -4.47
N GLN A 146 5.66 -10.28 -3.67
CA GLN A 146 5.16 -11.27 -2.72
C GLN A 146 4.20 -12.26 -3.41
N SER A 147 3.98 -13.41 -2.78
CA SER A 147 3.07 -14.45 -3.27
C SER A 147 1.59 -14.06 -3.10
N GLY A 148 0.74 -14.71 -3.89
CA GLY A 148 -0.71 -14.48 -3.93
C GLY A 148 -1.16 -13.64 -5.14
N PHE A 149 -2.46 -13.62 -5.38
CA PHE A 149 -3.08 -12.99 -6.55
C PHE A 149 -4.27 -12.10 -6.18
N LEU A 150 -4.30 -10.88 -6.71
CA LEU A 150 -5.37 -9.93 -6.49
C LEU A 150 -5.75 -9.29 -7.84
N ASN A 151 -7.03 -9.27 -8.15
CA ASN A 151 -7.59 -8.74 -9.39
C ASN A 151 -8.93 -8.02 -9.12
N VAL A 152 -9.53 -7.43 -10.15
CA VAL A 152 -10.79 -6.69 -10.03
C VAL A 152 -11.93 -7.57 -9.49
N HIS A 153 -12.00 -8.84 -9.91
CA HIS A 153 -13.02 -9.78 -9.42
C HIS A 153 -12.91 -10.02 -7.90
N ASN A 154 -11.70 -10.29 -7.40
CA ASN A 154 -11.44 -10.47 -5.97
C ASN A 154 -11.77 -9.20 -5.17
N LEU A 155 -11.46 -8.02 -5.69
CA LEU A 155 -11.83 -6.75 -5.06
C LEU A 155 -13.35 -6.54 -5.02
N THR A 156 -14.08 -6.88 -6.10
CA THR A 156 -15.54 -6.84 -6.13
C THR A 156 -16.17 -7.81 -5.13
N LEU A 157 -15.62 -9.02 -4.99
CA LEU A 157 -16.05 -9.98 -3.97
C LEU A 157 -15.77 -9.47 -2.54
N LEU A 158 -14.59 -8.90 -2.27
CA LEU A 158 -14.27 -8.29 -0.96
C LEU A 158 -15.18 -7.10 -0.62
N ASN A 159 -15.56 -6.28 -1.60
CA ASN A 159 -16.54 -5.21 -1.42
C ASN A 159 -17.94 -5.77 -1.09
N ARG A 160 -18.40 -6.78 -1.84
CA ARG A 160 -19.68 -7.49 -1.58
C ARG A 160 -19.68 -8.13 -0.18
N ALA A 161 -18.60 -8.78 0.22
CA ALA A 161 -18.43 -9.37 1.55
C ALA A 161 -18.49 -8.30 2.66
N SER A 162 -17.78 -7.19 2.49
CA SER A 162 -17.77 -6.06 3.44
C SER A 162 -19.15 -5.42 3.59
N ASN A 163 -19.93 -5.30 2.51
CA ASN A 163 -21.26 -4.72 2.56
C ASN A 163 -22.29 -5.71 3.14
N ALA A 164 -22.19 -7.00 2.81
CA ALA A 164 -22.99 -8.05 3.45
C ALA A 164 -22.76 -8.10 4.97
N TYR A 165 -21.50 -7.98 5.42
CA TYR A 165 -21.17 -7.89 6.85
C TYR A 165 -21.81 -6.67 7.53
N LYS A 166 -21.67 -5.47 6.94
CA LYS A 166 -22.30 -4.24 7.45
C LYS A 166 -23.83 -4.37 7.54
N ASN A 167 -24.45 -5.00 6.55
CA ASN A 167 -25.89 -5.26 6.50
C ASN A 167 -26.35 -6.42 7.41
N ARG A 168 -25.43 -7.07 8.14
CA ARG A 168 -25.67 -8.26 9.00
C ARG A 168 -26.11 -9.52 8.23
N SER A 169 -25.92 -9.55 6.91
CA SER A 169 -26.04 -10.74 6.06
C SER A 169 -24.81 -11.64 6.22
N PHE A 170 -24.66 -12.22 7.41
CA PHE A 170 -23.44 -12.94 7.81
C PHE A 170 -23.15 -14.21 6.99
N ASP A 171 -24.17 -14.88 6.49
CA ASP A 171 -24.03 -16.04 5.59
C ASP A 171 -23.49 -15.64 4.22
N ASP A 172 -24.01 -14.57 3.63
CA ASP A 172 -23.51 -14.01 2.36
C ASP A 172 -22.07 -13.49 2.52
N ALA A 173 -21.77 -12.82 3.63
CA ALA A 173 -20.42 -12.34 3.94
C ALA A 173 -19.41 -13.49 3.99
N ILE A 174 -19.71 -14.57 4.74
CA ILE A 174 -18.89 -15.78 4.77
C ILE A 174 -18.76 -16.39 3.38
N SER A 175 -19.84 -16.47 2.60
CA SER A 175 -19.83 -17.02 1.24
C SER A 175 -18.89 -16.25 0.32
N TYR A 176 -18.94 -14.92 0.30
CA TYR A 176 -18.06 -14.09 -0.52
C TYR A 176 -16.60 -14.15 -0.05
N TYR A 177 -16.34 -14.07 1.26
CA TYR A 177 -14.97 -14.23 1.79
C TYR A 177 -14.37 -15.62 1.46
N SER A 178 -15.18 -16.68 1.57
CA SER A 178 -14.79 -18.05 1.22
C SER A 178 -14.51 -18.24 -0.28
N GLN A 179 -15.14 -17.44 -1.15
CA GLN A 179 -14.83 -17.41 -2.58
C GLN A 179 -13.46 -16.74 -2.83
N VAL A 180 -13.18 -15.61 -2.17
CA VAL A 180 -11.88 -14.91 -2.31
C VAL A 180 -10.74 -15.79 -1.80
N ALA A 181 -10.87 -16.45 -0.65
CA ALA A 181 -9.84 -17.32 -0.09
C ALA A 181 -9.37 -18.41 -1.07
N LYS A 182 -10.29 -19.02 -1.83
CA LYS A 182 -9.99 -20.05 -2.85
C LYS A 182 -9.13 -19.57 -4.01
N THR A 183 -9.00 -18.25 -4.22
CA THR A 183 -8.20 -17.67 -5.30
C THR A 183 -6.71 -17.47 -4.94
N ASN A 184 -6.28 -17.90 -3.75
CA ASN A 184 -4.95 -17.68 -3.19
C ASN A 184 -4.56 -16.17 -3.20
N PRO A 185 -5.29 -15.31 -2.47
CA PRO A 185 -4.97 -13.89 -2.37
C PRO A 185 -3.69 -13.66 -1.55
N PRO A 186 -3.12 -12.44 -1.52
CA PRO A 186 -1.97 -12.12 -0.67
C PRO A 186 -2.17 -12.53 0.80
N THR A 187 -1.11 -12.92 1.51
CA THR A 187 -1.21 -13.55 2.85
C THR A 187 -1.83 -12.63 3.91
N ASP A 188 -1.65 -11.32 3.78
CA ASP A 188 -2.32 -10.28 4.56
C ASP A 188 -3.85 -10.26 4.33
N ILE A 189 -4.30 -10.49 3.10
CA ILE A 189 -5.73 -10.64 2.76
C ILE A 189 -6.27 -11.97 3.29
N GLN A 190 -5.50 -13.06 3.23
CA GLN A 190 -5.91 -14.35 3.82
C GLN A 190 -6.10 -14.22 5.34
N ALA A 191 -5.11 -13.68 6.07
CA ALA A 191 -5.22 -13.46 7.51
C ALA A 191 -6.38 -12.52 7.89
N MET A 192 -6.64 -11.48 7.10
CA MET A 192 -7.81 -10.60 7.27
C MET A 192 -9.13 -11.35 7.06
N ILE A 193 -9.24 -12.19 6.03
CA ILE A 193 -10.41 -13.04 5.77
C ILE A 193 -10.70 -13.96 6.96
N HIS A 194 -9.69 -14.69 7.43
CA HIS A 194 -9.84 -15.60 8.57
C HIS A 194 -10.20 -14.82 9.86
N LYS A 195 -9.60 -13.65 10.11
CA LYS A 195 -9.97 -12.78 11.25
C LYS A 195 -11.43 -12.35 11.20
N VAL A 196 -11.95 -11.94 10.05
CA VAL A 196 -13.36 -11.53 9.90
C VAL A 196 -14.31 -12.73 9.98
N MET A 197 -13.98 -13.86 9.35
CA MET A 197 -14.81 -15.08 9.44
C MET A 197 -14.86 -15.63 10.87
N ALA A 198 -13.73 -15.64 11.59
CA ALA A 198 -13.67 -15.94 13.01
C ALA A 198 -14.59 -15.04 13.84
N ASN A 199 -14.58 -13.72 13.58
CA ASN A 199 -15.42 -12.75 14.28
C ASN A 199 -16.92 -13.08 14.10
N ILE A 200 -17.35 -13.35 12.86
CA ILE A 200 -18.73 -13.75 12.54
C ILE A 200 -19.13 -15.03 13.28
N PHE A 201 -18.26 -16.06 13.27
CA PHE A 201 -18.55 -17.31 13.96
C PHE A 201 -18.60 -17.16 15.48
N LEU A 202 -17.69 -16.39 16.07
CA LEU A 202 -17.56 -16.17 17.50
C LEU A 202 -18.72 -15.36 18.09
N TYR A 203 -19.01 -14.20 17.51
CA TYR A 203 -19.93 -13.22 18.07
C TYR A 203 -21.37 -13.34 17.55
N HIS A 204 -21.53 -13.59 16.24
CA HIS A 204 -22.85 -13.55 15.60
C HIS A 204 -23.51 -14.93 15.47
N LYS A 205 -22.74 -15.97 15.14
CA LYS A 205 -23.26 -17.35 15.03
C LYS A 205 -23.07 -18.20 16.30
N LYS A 206 -22.25 -17.76 17.26
CA LYS A 206 -21.85 -18.51 18.47
C LYS A 206 -21.32 -19.93 18.17
N ASN A 207 -20.73 -20.12 17.00
CA ASN A 207 -20.14 -21.39 16.58
C ASN A 207 -18.64 -21.39 16.92
N TYR A 208 -18.34 -21.65 18.19
CA TYR A 208 -16.98 -21.54 18.72
C TYR A 208 -15.99 -22.54 18.08
N SER A 209 -16.44 -23.71 17.62
CA SER A 209 -15.55 -24.66 16.93
C SER A 209 -15.15 -24.18 15.53
N ALA A 210 -16.09 -23.60 14.77
CA ALA A 210 -15.77 -22.94 13.49
C ALA A 210 -14.88 -21.71 13.70
N ALA A 211 -15.20 -20.87 14.71
CA ALA A 211 -14.38 -19.71 15.04
C ALA A 211 -12.93 -20.09 15.36
N MET A 212 -12.70 -21.13 16.16
CA MET A 212 -11.36 -21.63 16.48
C MET A 212 -10.60 -22.11 15.24
N SER A 213 -11.29 -22.83 14.32
CA SER A 213 -10.70 -23.28 13.05
C SER A 213 -10.21 -22.11 12.18
N GLU A 214 -10.98 -21.02 12.10
CA GLU A 214 -10.57 -19.80 11.39
C GLU A 214 -9.42 -19.08 12.11
N LEU A 215 -9.45 -19.00 13.45
CA LEU A 215 -8.40 -18.35 14.24
C LEU A 215 -7.05 -19.05 14.13
N MET A 216 -7.03 -20.39 14.06
CA MET A 216 -5.79 -21.15 13.83
C MET A 216 -5.19 -20.84 12.45
N GLN A 217 -5.98 -20.89 11.37
CA GLN A 217 -5.52 -20.53 10.02
C GLN A 217 -5.04 -19.07 9.95
N GLY A 218 -5.75 -18.14 10.59
CA GLY A 218 -5.31 -16.75 10.71
C GLY A 218 -3.96 -16.60 11.43
N LEU A 219 -3.74 -17.33 12.52
CA LEU A 219 -2.51 -17.30 13.31
C LEU A 219 -1.32 -18.00 12.63
N GLU A 220 -1.55 -18.99 11.77
CA GLU A 220 -0.50 -19.57 10.93
C GLU A 220 0.06 -18.54 9.92
N LEU A 221 -0.81 -17.66 9.41
CA LEU A 221 -0.47 -16.59 8.47
C LEU A 221 0.06 -15.32 9.16
N ALA A 222 -0.48 -14.97 10.33
CA ALA A 222 -0.23 -13.72 11.04
C ALA A 222 -0.06 -13.94 12.56
N ASN A 223 0.92 -14.78 12.92
CA ASN A 223 1.22 -15.22 14.30
C ASN A 223 1.46 -14.12 15.35
N ASN A 224 1.66 -12.86 14.93
CA ASN A 224 1.88 -11.69 15.78
C ASN A 224 0.72 -10.67 15.75
N ASP A 225 -0.42 -10.96 15.11
CA ASP A 225 -1.61 -10.08 15.18
C ASP A 225 -2.24 -10.18 16.59
N PRO A 226 -2.25 -9.10 17.40
CA PRO A 226 -2.77 -9.14 18.75
C PRO A 226 -4.28 -9.36 18.80
N GLN A 227 -5.03 -8.99 17.75
CA GLN A 227 -6.47 -9.21 17.68
C GLN A 227 -6.79 -10.70 17.48
N LEU A 228 -6.01 -11.41 16.65
CA LEU A 228 -6.15 -12.86 16.49
C LEU A 228 -5.80 -13.61 17.78
N LEU A 229 -4.74 -13.19 18.49
CA LEU A 229 -4.33 -13.81 19.75
C LEU A 229 -5.36 -13.61 20.88
N ASP A 230 -5.97 -12.43 20.97
CA ASP A 230 -7.06 -12.16 21.93
C ASP A 230 -8.32 -12.97 21.59
N MET A 231 -8.78 -12.90 20.34
CA MET A 231 -9.94 -13.68 19.87
C MET A 231 -9.75 -15.20 20.05
N HIS A 232 -8.54 -15.72 19.83
CA HIS A 232 -8.19 -17.12 20.12
C HIS A 232 -8.32 -17.44 21.61
N THR A 233 -7.74 -16.61 22.48
CA THR A 233 -7.81 -16.78 23.95
C THR A 233 -9.26 -16.72 24.45
N GLN A 234 -10.05 -15.81 23.90
CA GLN A 234 -11.47 -15.66 24.17
C GLN A 234 -12.30 -16.86 23.67
N CYS A 235 -12.01 -17.37 22.47
CA CYS A 235 -12.70 -18.52 21.88
C CYS A 235 -12.41 -19.83 22.64
N ASP A 236 -11.16 -20.05 23.04
CA ASP A 236 -10.74 -21.14 23.92
C ASP A 236 -11.49 -21.10 25.27
N TYR A 237 -11.68 -19.92 25.84
CA TYR A 237 -12.49 -19.73 27.05
C TYR A 237 -13.97 -20.12 26.83
N TYR A 238 -14.61 -19.66 25.74
CA TYR A 238 -15.99 -20.04 25.42
C TYR A 238 -16.16 -21.56 25.24
N LEU A 239 -15.20 -22.23 24.59
CA LEU A 239 -15.18 -23.69 24.42
C LEU A 239 -15.05 -24.42 25.77
N LYS A 240 -14.15 -23.98 26.66
CA LYS A 240 -13.93 -24.59 27.97
C LYS A 240 -15.09 -24.39 28.95
N HIS A 241 -15.83 -23.29 28.83
CA HIS A 241 -16.92 -22.92 29.73
C HIS A 241 -18.32 -23.07 29.12
N GLY A 242 -18.45 -23.86 28.04
CA GLY A 242 -19.76 -24.29 27.49
C GLY A 242 -20.66 -23.15 27.00
N GLY A 243 -20.11 -21.97 26.72
CA GLY A 243 -20.88 -20.77 26.37
C GLY A 243 -21.48 -19.97 27.54
N GLU A 244 -21.39 -20.44 28.78
CA GLU A 244 -21.87 -19.71 29.99
C GLU A 244 -20.90 -18.63 30.50
N ALA A 245 -19.81 -18.42 29.76
CA ALA A 245 -18.84 -17.36 29.97
C ALA A 245 -19.50 -15.96 30.09
N PRO A 246 -18.86 -14.99 30.80
CA PRO A 246 -19.37 -13.63 30.87
C PRO A 246 -19.60 -13.05 29.46
N ALA A 247 -20.51 -12.09 29.37
CA ALA A 247 -20.71 -11.32 28.15
C ALA A 247 -19.34 -10.84 27.64
N PRO A 248 -19.03 -11.04 26.35
CA PRO A 248 -17.69 -10.76 25.87
C PRO A 248 -17.37 -9.30 26.14
N VAL A 249 -16.09 -9.02 26.42
CA VAL A 249 -15.58 -7.68 26.13
C VAL A 249 -15.79 -7.50 24.64
N MET A 250 -16.80 -6.71 24.29
CA MET A 250 -16.95 -6.16 22.95
C MET A 250 -15.77 -5.22 22.76
N ILE A 251 -14.63 -5.78 22.34
CA ILE A 251 -13.74 -5.04 21.46
C ILE A 251 -14.67 -4.60 20.34
N ASN A 252 -14.90 -3.30 20.23
CA ASN A 252 -15.65 -2.79 19.09
C ASN A 252 -14.81 -3.12 17.87
N PHE A 253 -15.15 -4.24 17.22
CA PHE A 253 -14.83 -4.49 15.82
C PHE A 253 -15.72 -3.59 14.94
N GLU A 254 -15.81 -2.33 15.36
CA GLU A 254 -16.07 -1.21 14.49
C GLU A 254 -15.06 -1.33 13.38
N LEU A 255 -15.60 -1.60 12.20
CA LEU A 255 -14.86 -1.43 10.96
C LEU A 255 -14.24 -0.01 10.89
N GLN A 256 -14.68 0.96 11.71
CA GLN A 256 -14.17 2.33 11.74
C GLN A 256 -12.66 2.47 12.04
N ASP A 257 -12.04 1.60 12.84
CA ASP A 257 -10.55 1.56 13.00
C ASP A 257 -9.84 1.21 11.68
N TYR A 258 -10.57 0.60 10.74
CA TYR A 258 -10.14 0.21 9.39
C TYR A 258 -10.82 1.05 8.28
N PHE A 259 -11.81 1.87 8.64
CA PHE A 259 -12.75 2.57 7.75
C PHE A 259 -13.33 3.81 8.46
N PRO A 260 -12.51 4.83 8.80
CA PRO A 260 -12.99 6.01 9.51
C PRO A 260 -14.11 6.66 8.71
N GLU A 261 -15.32 6.61 9.28
CA GLU A 261 -16.48 7.36 8.82
C GLU A 261 -16.13 8.83 8.97
N ASP A 262 -16.15 9.57 7.85
CA ASP A 262 -15.86 10.99 7.86
C ASP A 262 -17.00 11.73 8.56
N LYS A 263 -16.91 11.85 9.89
CA LYS A 263 -17.58 12.87 10.69
C LYS A 263 -16.99 14.26 10.44
N SER A 264 -16.49 14.50 9.22
CA SER A 264 -16.35 15.83 8.65
C SER A 264 -17.75 16.32 8.26
N GLU A 265 -18.57 16.60 9.27
CA GLU A 265 -19.51 17.70 9.14
C GLU A 265 -18.70 18.90 8.65
N LEU A 266 -19.17 19.56 7.59
CA LEU A 266 -18.50 20.73 7.01
C LEU A 266 -18.73 21.96 7.90
N THR A 267 -18.22 21.90 9.14
CA THR A 267 -18.02 23.06 10.01
C THR A 267 -17.01 23.97 9.30
N GLY A 268 -17.53 24.93 8.53
CA GLY A 268 -16.74 25.69 7.57
C GLY A 268 -15.51 26.32 8.20
N THR A 269 -14.35 26.10 7.57
CA THR A 269 -13.11 26.79 7.94
C THR A 269 -13.28 28.28 7.65
N GLU A 270 -13.61 29.04 8.69
CA GLU A 270 -13.66 30.49 8.65
C GLU A 270 -12.31 31.03 8.13
N ILE A 271 -12.36 31.84 7.07
CA ILE A 271 -11.15 32.34 6.39
C ILE A 271 -10.55 33.47 7.22
N VAL A 272 -9.81 33.11 8.26
CA VAL A 272 -9.02 34.05 9.08
C VAL A 272 -7.94 34.66 8.20
N GLN A 273 -8.10 35.94 7.86
CA GLN A 273 -7.11 36.69 7.09
C GLN A 273 -5.78 36.82 7.87
N PRO A 274 -4.62 36.86 7.18
CA PRO A 274 -3.31 36.99 7.82
C PRO A 274 -3.11 38.40 8.40
N GLY A 275 -3.57 38.61 9.64
CA GLY A 275 -3.47 39.88 10.36
C GLY A 275 -2.13 40.06 11.10
N SER A 276 -1.34 41.04 10.64
CA SER A 276 -0.40 41.87 11.42
C SER A 276 0.29 41.27 12.66
N TYR A 277 1.53 40.81 12.50
CA TYR A 277 2.43 40.55 13.63
C TYR A 277 2.87 41.86 14.31
N THR A 278 2.50 42.07 15.57
CA THR A 278 3.02 43.16 16.42
C THR A 278 4.30 42.74 17.14
N THR A 279 5.40 43.42 16.85
CA THR A 279 6.72 43.18 17.45
C THR A 279 6.84 43.76 18.86
N VAL A 280 7.15 42.93 19.85
CA VAL A 280 7.64 43.34 21.19
C VAL A 280 8.67 42.31 21.68
N GLY A 281 9.84 42.76 22.12
CA GLY A 281 10.81 41.91 22.83
C GLY A 281 12.21 41.82 22.21
N GLU A 282 13.00 42.89 22.35
CA GLU A 282 14.46 42.82 22.18
C GLU A 282 15.08 41.93 23.28
N PRO A 283 16.24 41.26 23.05
CA PRO A 283 17.49 42.01 23.27
C PRO A 283 18.72 41.63 22.39
N LYS A 284 19.51 42.66 22.08
CA LYS A 284 20.99 42.64 21.91
C LYS A 284 21.63 41.77 20.82
N LYS A 285 22.00 42.47 19.74
CA LYS A 285 23.35 42.52 19.13
C LYS A 285 24.22 41.25 19.09
N GLU A 286 24.56 40.84 17.88
CA GLU A 286 25.95 40.82 17.43
C GLU A 286 26.04 41.23 15.95
N ASP A 287 27.16 41.82 15.52
CA ASP A 287 27.34 42.37 14.16
C ASP A 287 27.81 41.29 13.18
N THR A 288 27.36 41.31 11.90
CA THR A 288 28.26 41.50 10.73
C THR A 288 27.57 41.50 9.35
N THR A 289 28.14 42.32 8.44
CA THR A 289 28.19 42.20 6.96
C THR A 289 26.92 41.99 6.11
N ASN A 290 26.51 43.09 5.47
CA ASN A 290 26.28 43.24 4.02
C ASN A 290 26.06 41.98 3.16
N TYR A 291 24.93 41.95 2.44
CA TYR A 291 24.95 41.78 0.98
C TYR A 291 23.96 42.73 0.30
N SER A 292 24.26 43.13 -0.94
CA SER A 292 23.63 44.28 -1.59
C SER A 292 22.57 43.91 -2.64
N GLN A 293 21.45 44.63 -2.59
CA GLN A 293 20.70 45.20 -3.73
C GLN A 293 20.61 44.38 -5.03
N TYR A 294 19.39 43.96 -5.37
CA TYR A 294 18.88 44.07 -6.74
C TYR A 294 17.50 44.75 -6.71
N SER A 295 17.22 45.56 -7.73
CA SER A 295 16.04 46.43 -7.80
C SER A 295 15.06 45.96 -8.86
N GLU A 296 13.77 45.92 -8.53
CA GLU A 296 12.70 45.82 -9.53
C GLU A 296 12.40 47.19 -10.16
N PRO A 297 12.10 47.26 -11.48
CA PRO A 297 11.53 48.44 -12.10
C PRO A 297 10.00 48.33 -12.25
N THR A 298 9.25 49.22 -11.57
CA THR A 298 7.82 49.44 -11.81
C THR A 298 7.57 50.36 -13.01
N ASN A 299 6.46 50.15 -13.73
CA ASN A 299 5.53 51.13 -14.34
C ASN A 299 4.56 50.36 -15.27
N THR A 300 3.22 50.52 -15.26
CA THR A 300 2.38 51.65 -15.75
C THR A 300 2.60 52.03 -17.24
N ASP A 301 1.57 52.31 -18.07
CA ASP A 301 0.17 52.68 -17.75
C ASP A 301 -0.89 52.44 -18.88
N SER A 302 -2.17 52.42 -18.46
CA SER A 302 -3.42 52.86 -19.15
C SER A 302 -3.85 52.49 -20.60
N SER A 303 -5.07 51.92 -20.75
CA SER A 303 -6.22 52.30 -21.65
C SER A 303 -7.28 51.16 -21.64
N ALA A 304 -8.62 51.33 -21.50
CA ALA A 304 -9.65 52.23 -22.08
C ALA A 304 -9.98 51.88 -23.55
N THR A 305 -11.22 51.57 -24.00
CA THR A 305 -12.60 51.51 -23.40
C THR A 305 -13.29 50.17 -23.81
N SER A 306 -14.62 49.89 -23.83
CA SER A 306 -15.92 50.59 -23.59
C SER A 306 -17.08 49.56 -23.44
N ASP A 307 -18.26 50.04 -23.00
CA ASP A 307 -19.67 49.54 -23.09
C ASP A 307 -20.01 48.22 -23.84
N THR A 308 -20.96 47.43 -23.30
CA THR A 308 -22.37 47.40 -23.77
C THR A 308 -23.34 46.58 -22.88
N SER A 309 -24.62 46.99 -22.93
CA SER A 309 -25.87 46.23 -22.66
C SER A 309 -26.09 45.47 -21.34
N GLU A 310 -27.09 45.95 -20.61
CA GLU A 310 -27.92 45.18 -19.67
C GLU A 310 -28.82 44.19 -20.45
N GLU A 311 -29.09 43.00 -19.90
CA GLU A 311 -30.34 42.27 -20.15
C GLU A 311 -30.89 41.77 -18.80
N GLU A 312 -32.10 42.19 -18.46
CA GLU A 312 -32.88 41.58 -17.38
C GLU A 312 -33.49 40.26 -17.90
N PHE A 313 -33.45 39.19 -17.10
CA PHE A 313 -34.34 38.04 -17.30
C PHE A 313 -34.93 37.58 -15.97
N SER A 314 -36.21 37.23 -16.01
CA SER A 314 -37.07 37.15 -14.83
C SER A 314 -37.03 35.80 -14.11
N GLU A 315 -37.58 35.82 -12.90
CA GLU A 315 -37.94 34.65 -12.09
C GLU A 315 -38.77 33.63 -12.87
N ASN A 316 -38.62 32.35 -12.48
CA ASN A 316 -39.73 31.40 -12.34
C ASN A 316 -39.32 30.33 -11.32
N ASP A 317 -40.21 30.01 -10.40
CA ASP A 317 -40.10 28.86 -9.50
C ASP A 317 -40.38 27.54 -10.24
N GLU A 318 -39.94 26.41 -9.69
CA GLU A 318 -40.86 25.36 -9.19
C GLU A 318 -40.12 24.26 -8.40
N GLU A 319 -40.87 23.52 -7.58
CA GLU A 319 -40.35 22.46 -6.70
C GLU A 319 -40.17 21.12 -7.46
N GLY A 320 -39.15 20.32 -7.11
CA GLY A 320 -38.82 19.10 -7.87
C GLY A 320 -37.95 18.06 -7.17
N ALA A 321 -38.12 17.85 -5.86
CA ALA A 321 -37.31 16.89 -5.10
C ALA A 321 -37.74 15.43 -5.34
N SER A 322 -37.33 14.83 -6.47
CA SER A 322 -37.43 13.39 -6.72
C SER A 322 -36.13 12.66 -6.34
N ASN A 323 -36.23 11.66 -5.46
CA ASN A 323 -35.13 10.71 -5.26
C ASN A 323 -35.01 9.81 -6.50
N SER A 324 -33.97 10.02 -7.31
CA SER A 324 -33.55 9.06 -8.32
C SER A 324 -32.55 8.07 -7.72
N GLU A 325 -32.89 6.78 -7.71
CA GLU A 325 -31.93 5.72 -7.40
C GLU A 325 -30.95 5.60 -8.58
N GLU A 326 -29.68 5.97 -8.38
CA GLU A 326 -28.64 5.78 -9.40
C GLU A 326 -28.29 4.30 -9.53
N GLU A 327 -29.06 3.57 -10.34
CA GLU A 327 -28.63 2.27 -10.87
C GLU A 327 -27.38 2.48 -11.72
N PHE A 328 -26.21 2.10 -11.18
CA PHE A 328 -24.97 1.99 -11.95
C PHE A 328 -25.06 0.84 -12.96
N SER A 329 -25.73 1.10 -14.08
CA SER A 329 -25.59 0.30 -15.30
C SER A 329 -24.16 0.39 -15.78
N TYR A 330 -23.42 -0.72 -15.68
CA TYR A 330 -22.18 -0.87 -16.45
C TYR A 330 -22.57 -1.07 -17.90
N ASP A 331 -22.09 -0.18 -18.77
CA ASP A 331 -22.35 -0.23 -20.21
C ASP A 331 -21.47 -1.32 -20.82
N ASP A 332 -22.02 -2.53 -20.92
CA ASP A 332 -21.32 -3.80 -21.17
C ASP A 332 -21.01 -3.96 -22.69
N ASN A 333 -20.31 -2.97 -23.25
CA ASN A 333 -20.17 -2.71 -24.69
C ASN A 333 -18.69 -2.58 -25.16
N GLU A 334 -17.83 -3.51 -24.75
CA GLU A 334 -16.52 -3.73 -25.41
C GLU A 334 -16.39 -5.18 -25.88
N ASP A 335 -16.79 -5.43 -27.14
CA ASP A 335 -16.52 -6.67 -27.89
C ASP A 335 -15.00 -6.82 -28.18
N GLU A 336 -14.19 -7.06 -27.15
CA GLU A 336 -12.80 -7.49 -27.34
C GLU A 336 -12.76 -8.92 -27.90
N SER A 337 -12.90 -9.02 -29.22
CA SER A 337 -12.71 -10.24 -30.02
C SER A 337 -11.23 -10.67 -30.00
N TYR A 338 -10.78 -11.27 -28.89
CA TYR A 338 -9.48 -11.95 -28.82
C TYR A 338 -9.43 -13.08 -29.87
N GLY A 339 -8.51 -12.96 -30.83
CA GLY A 339 -8.29 -13.98 -31.85
C GLY A 339 -7.67 -15.23 -31.24
N GLU A 340 -8.28 -16.39 -31.49
CA GLU A 340 -7.71 -17.71 -31.19
C GLU A 340 -6.58 -18.04 -32.20
N ASP A 341 -5.41 -17.41 -32.04
CA ASP A 341 -4.20 -17.88 -32.70
C ASP A 341 -3.79 -19.23 -32.09
N PHE A 342 -4.25 -20.31 -32.72
CA PHE A 342 -3.90 -21.69 -32.40
C PHE A 342 -2.38 -21.89 -32.39
N TYR A 343 -1.84 -22.34 -31.25
CA TYR A 343 -0.54 -22.98 -31.18
C TYR A 343 -0.77 -24.48 -30.96
N GLU A 344 -0.57 -25.27 -32.03
CA GLU A 344 -0.46 -26.72 -31.93
C GLU A 344 0.94 -27.04 -31.37
N GLU A 345 1.05 -27.24 -30.05
CA GLU A 345 2.27 -27.74 -29.41
C GLU A 345 2.29 -29.28 -29.45
N ASP A 346 3.10 -29.84 -30.35
CA ASP A 346 3.37 -31.27 -30.45
C ASP A 346 4.18 -31.79 -29.23
N GLU A 347 3.50 -32.16 -28.14
CA GLU A 347 4.14 -32.88 -27.02
C GLU A 347 4.43 -34.35 -27.41
N GLU A 348 5.59 -34.61 -28.03
CA GLU A 348 6.16 -35.97 -28.14
C GLU A 348 6.57 -36.51 -26.75
N PHE A 349 5.60 -37.07 -26.02
CA PHE A 349 5.78 -37.60 -24.67
C PHE A 349 6.57 -38.92 -24.68
N SER A 350 7.91 -38.82 -24.69
CA SER A 350 8.84 -39.96 -24.63
C SER A 350 8.76 -40.70 -23.29
N SER A 351 8.03 -41.80 -23.24
CA SER A 351 7.98 -42.70 -22.09
C SER A 351 9.24 -43.59 -22.01
N GLU A 352 10.25 -43.15 -21.24
CA GLU A 352 11.34 -44.06 -20.83
C GLU A 352 10.82 -45.02 -19.74
N GLU A 353 10.90 -46.33 -20.02
CA GLU A 353 10.51 -47.39 -19.10
C GLU A 353 11.53 -47.50 -17.95
N PHE A 354 11.14 -47.11 -16.74
CA PHE A 354 11.96 -47.31 -15.54
C PHE A 354 11.67 -48.71 -14.97
N SER A 355 12.49 -49.69 -15.33
CA SER A 355 12.42 -51.05 -14.76
C SER A 355 12.96 -51.05 -13.33
N GLU A 356 12.08 -51.19 -12.33
CA GLU A 356 12.50 -51.43 -10.95
C GLU A 356 13.08 -52.84 -10.80
N ASP A 357 14.15 -52.97 -10.00
CA ASP A 357 15.00 -54.16 -9.88
C ASP A 357 14.58 -54.97 -8.64
N ASP A 358 14.15 -56.22 -8.83
CA ASP A 358 13.64 -57.10 -7.77
C ASP A 358 14.76 -57.55 -6.82
N GLY A 359 15.02 -56.73 -5.79
CA GLY A 359 16.04 -57.00 -4.79
C GLY A 359 15.67 -58.11 -3.80
N ASP A 360 16.19 -59.33 -4.01
CA ASP A 360 16.10 -60.46 -3.09
C ASP A 360 16.46 -60.09 -1.63
N VAL A 361 15.60 -60.46 -0.68
CA VAL A 361 15.87 -60.37 0.76
C VAL A 361 16.07 -61.78 1.32
N GLU A 362 17.33 -62.15 1.61
CA GLU A 362 17.66 -63.45 2.23
C GLU A 362 17.02 -63.61 3.62
N ASP A 363 16.40 -64.76 3.86
CA ASP A 363 16.05 -65.24 5.21
C ASP A 363 17.30 -65.36 6.11
N ARG A 364 17.20 -64.96 7.38
CA ARG A 364 18.06 -65.46 8.46
C ARG A 364 17.31 -65.74 9.76
N GLU A 365 17.82 -66.75 10.46
CA GLU A 365 17.28 -67.44 11.64
C GLU A 365 17.32 -66.62 12.95
#